data_AF-A0A1F7BM81-F1
#
_entry.id   AF-A0A1F7BM81-F1
#
_cell.length_a   1.000
_cell.length_b   1.000
_cell.length_c   1.000
_cell.angle_alpha   90.00
_cell.angle_beta   90.00
_cell.angle_gamma   90.00
#
_symmetry.space_group_name_H-M   'P 1'
#
loop_
_entity.id
_entity.type
_entity.pdbx_description
1 polymer ?
#
loop_
_entity_poly.entity_id
_entity_poly.type
_entity_poly.pdbx_seq_one_letter_code
_entity_poly.pdbx_strand_id
1 'polypeptide(L)'
;MTLYVTMFIAGLLTILLPCILPLIPIVLGVSIVGRSRWRPVLTVLGMVVSFVGFSFLLLVVLNQFVEFADYIRLATYYILVLFGIGFLTHSRPVQLLGALVGSAFFLSKGWFAVVIGAAFGVIALAVGNKIATRIQQFGVDVQQKTEEEFGKDSPWTAFVIGLTLGLVWVPCAGPALGFAFTLVREEPGPRALLALAFYGLGTGVPLLAIGYGGQAAVHSVHAVSRYTGTIKKVAGLLLILTAVALQFRLFEKAQIWLLDHTNFGDLGTRIEEKLFERTIFLGPSSNSLAPAVFSKLPKITRAPQFTGLGPWHNSEPLTLESLRGKVVLIDFWTYSCINCIRTLPYIQGYWEKFQHAPFVLIGVHTPEFVFEKSEKNVAEAIKRHGLTYPIAQDNDYKTWNAFANRYWPAKYLIDADGIIRYTHFGEGAYEETALAIESLLQEIGVVVEGREDKRSEKGIEVGRYGDQSPETYLGARSFAALGNGKGLPTGEVVSYKSPESMQLHKYYLVGDWQMKDNERQVLVSDTGEIRMKFLGGEISLVLGSALQASQDFPVVNVEVDGEYSKEFTVEFSDIYQLWKGEYGEHEITLKFDGVGVEGYAFTFGQ
;
A
#
# COMPACT_ATOMS: atom_id res chain seq x y z
N MET A 1 -0.04 15.63 4.84
CA MET A 1 -0.93 15.85 6.01
C MET A 1 -1.84 14.66 6.26
N THR A 2 -2.45 14.09 5.22
CA THR A 2 -3.33 12.90 5.28
C THR A 2 -2.67 11.70 5.97
N LEU A 3 -1.44 11.32 5.59
CA LEU A 3 -0.69 10.23 6.24
C LEU A 3 -0.62 10.39 7.77
N TYR A 4 -0.31 11.59 8.25
CA TYR A 4 -0.18 11.88 9.69
C TYR A 4 -1.53 11.80 10.42
N VAL A 5 -2.62 12.22 9.78
CA VAL A 5 -3.98 12.12 10.33
C VAL A 5 -4.41 10.65 10.41
N THR A 6 -4.17 9.88 9.35
CA THR A 6 -4.47 8.44 9.32
C THR A 6 -3.68 7.69 10.40
N MET A 7 -2.38 8.01 10.55
CA MET A 7 -1.53 7.48 11.62
C MET A 7 -2.05 7.84 13.01
N PHE A 8 -2.47 9.09 13.21
CA PHE A 8 -3.04 9.55 14.47
C PHE A 8 -4.34 8.81 14.83
N ILE A 9 -5.26 8.66 13.86
CA ILE A 9 -6.52 7.93 14.06
C ILE A 9 -6.24 6.44 14.32
N ALA A 10 -5.32 5.83 13.58
CA ALA A 10 -4.90 4.44 13.81
C ALA A 10 -4.35 4.27 15.24
N GLY A 11 -3.52 5.21 15.70
CA GLY A 11 -3.03 5.25 17.08
C GLY A 11 -4.17 5.35 18.10
N LEU A 12 -5.17 6.18 17.85
CA LEU A 12 -6.32 6.33 18.74
C LEU A 12 -7.16 5.04 18.84
N LEU A 13 -7.36 4.34 17.72
CA LEU A 13 -8.09 3.07 17.65
C LEU A 13 -7.30 1.90 18.25
N THR A 14 -5.98 2.03 18.39
CA THR A 14 -5.10 0.98 18.93
C THR A 14 -5.51 0.58 20.35
N ILE A 15 -6.13 1.46 21.15
CA ILE A 15 -6.59 1.11 22.50
C ILE A 15 -7.72 0.07 22.53
N LEU A 16 -8.46 -0.06 21.43
CA LEU A 16 -9.52 -1.06 21.28
C LEU A 16 -8.96 -2.46 21.02
N LEU A 17 -7.64 -2.58 20.82
CA LEU A 17 -7.02 -3.88 20.60
C LEU A 17 -7.10 -4.75 21.86
N PRO A 18 -7.53 -6.01 21.72
CA PRO A 18 -7.72 -6.94 22.82
C PRO A 18 -6.45 -7.21 23.65
N CYS A 19 -5.27 -6.95 23.08
CA CYS A 19 -3.97 -7.11 23.73
C CYS A 19 -3.58 -5.97 24.67
N ILE A 20 -4.20 -4.79 24.56
CA ILE A 20 -3.87 -3.60 25.36
C ILE A 20 -4.76 -3.50 26.61
N LEU A 21 -6.01 -3.94 26.50
CA LEU A 21 -6.97 -3.96 27.61
C LEU A 21 -6.41 -4.54 28.93
N PRO A 22 -5.65 -5.66 28.90
CA PRO A 22 -5.04 -6.24 30.10
C PRO A 22 -3.99 -5.37 30.81
N LEU A 23 -3.35 -4.44 30.08
CA LEU A 23 -2.27 -3.59 30.60
C LEU A 23 -2.80 -2.31 31.24
N ILE A 24 -4.04 -1.90 30.92
CA ILE A 24 -4.68 -0.71 31.46
C ILE A 24 -4.61 -0.63 33.00
N PRO A 25 -4.89 -1.71 33.77
CA PRO A 25 -4.79 -1.67 35.24
C PRO A 25 -3.39 -1.38 35.77
N ILE A 26 -2.34 -1.82 35.06
CA ILE A 26 -0.94 -1.59 35.45
C ILE A 26 -0.58 -0.12 35.22
N VAL A 27 -0.96 0.43 34.06
CA VAL A 27 -0.75 1.85 33.73
C VAL A 27 -1.51 2.76 34.70
N LEU A 28 -2.73 2.39 35.05
CA LEU A 28 -3.53 3.08 36.08
C LEU A 28 -2.81 3.04 37.44
N GLY A 29 -2.33 1.88 37.87
CA GLY A 29 -1.61 1.72 39.13
C GLY A 29 -0.40 2.64 39.25
N VAL A 30 0.39 2.77 38.18
CA VAL A 30 1.56 3.66 38.13
C VAL A 30 1.16 5.13 38.11
N SER A 31 0.07 5.49 37.43
CA SER A 31 -0.40 6.88 37.29
C SER A 31 -1.03 7.44 38.57
N ILE A 32 -1.53 6.57 39.45
CA ILE A 32 -2.26 6.91 40.68
C ILE A 32 -1.32 7.21 41.87
N VAL A 33 -0.07 6.72 41.86
CA VAL A 33 0.85 6.78 43.03
C VAL A 33 1.35 8.20 43.36
N GLY A 34 1.14 9.20 42.50
CA GLY A 34 1.65 10.57 42.70
C GLY A 34 0.60 11.67 42.77
N ARG A 35 0.82 12.69 43.62
CA ARG A 35 -0.05 13.88 43.75
C ARG A 35 0.06 14.91 42.62
N SER A 36 1.05 14.77 41.72
CA SER A 36 1.33 15.78 40.69
C SER A 36 0.47 15.62 39.43
N ARG A 37 -0.16 16.73 39.00
CA ARG A 37 -1.02 16.81 37.79
C ARG A 37 -0.29 16.54 36.47
N TRP A 38 1.04 16.64 36.44
CA TRP A 38 1.87 16.49 35.23
C TRP A 38 2.41 15.07 35.03
N ARG A 39 2.24 14.21 36.03
CA ARG A 39 2.79 12.86 36.05
C ARG A 39 2.26 11.97 34.91
N PRO A 40 0.94 11.93 34.63
CA PRO A 40 0.40 11.14 33.51
C PRO A 40 0.95 11.59 32.16
N VAL A 41 1.11 12.90 31.96
CA VAL A 41 1.67 13.49 30.72
C VAL A 41 3.09 13.04 30.48
N LEU A 42 3.94 13.07 31.50
CA LEU A 42 5.34 12.67 31.38
C LEU A 42 5.52 11.16 31.21
N THR A 43 4.66 10.35 31.83
CA THR A 43 4.65 8.90 31.62
C THR A 43 4.24 8.56 30.18
N VAL A 44 3.19 9.20 29.65
CA VAL A 44 2.78 9.01 28.26
C VAL A 44 3.85 9.52 27.29
N LEU A 45 4.48 10.66 27.57
CA LEU A 45 5.58 11.19 26.76
C LEU A 45 6.76 10.21 26.69
N GLY A 46 7.19 9.66 27.83
CA GLY A 46 8.24 8.63 27.87
C GLY A 46 7.86 7.37 27.10
N MET A 47 6.60 6.94 27.22
CA MET A 47 6.09 5.80 26.48
C MET A 47 6.09 6.03 24.97
N VAL A 48 5.66 7.20 24.50
CA VAL A 48 5.66 7.58 23.08
C VAL A 48 7.08 7.63 22.53
N VAL A 49 8.01 8.26 23.24
CA VAL A 49 9.41 8.36 22.80
C VAL A 49 10.06 6.99 22.63
N SER A 50 9.89 6.11 23.61
CA SER A 50 10.41 4.74 23.58
C SER A 50 9.78 3.92 22.45
N PHE A 51 8.45 4.00 22.30
CA PHE A 51 7.71 3.30 21.26
C PHE A 51 8.14 3.72 19.85
N VAL A 52 8.25 5.03 19.60
CA VAL A 52 8.65 5.59 18.31
C VAL A 52 10.09 5.19 17.98
N GLY A 53 11.01 5.35 18.93
CA GLY A 53 12.42 5.01 18.74
C GLY A 53 12.62 3.53 18.44
N PHE A 54 12.00 2.64 19.22
CA PHE A 54 12.11 1.20 18.99
C PHE A 54 11.42 0.76 17.70
N SER A 55 10.24 1.29 17.39
CA SER A 55 9.51 0.94 16.15
C SER A 55 10.27 1.40 14.91
N PHE A 56 10.91 2.56 14.96
CA PHE A 56 11.78 3.05 13.89
C PHE A 56 13.01 2.16 13.71
N LEU A 57 13.69 1.79 14.81
CA LEU A 57 14.80 0.84 14.77
C LEU A 57 14.39 -0.51 14.18
N LEU A 58 13.24 -1.04 14.61
CA LEU A 58 12.68 -2.28 14.10
C LEU A 58 12.38 -2.20 12.60
N LEU A 59 11.81 -1.08 12.13
CA LEU A 59 11.54 -0.86 10.71
C LEU A 59 12.82 -0.88 9.86
N VAL A 60 13.88 -0.21 10.34
CA VAL A 60 15.19 -0.21 9.66
C VAL A 60 15.76 -1.63 9.54
N VAL A 61 15.70 -2.41 10.63
CA VAL A 61 16.17 -3.81 10.64
C VAL A 61 15.32 -4.69 9.72
N LEU A 62 13.99 -4.57 9.77
CA LEU A 62 13.08 -5.36 8.94
C LEU A 62 13.23 -5.08 7.45
N ASN A 63 13.70 -3.89 7.05
CA ASN A 63 13.94 -3.58 5.65
C ASN A 63 15.15 -4.32 5.07
N GLN A 64 16.08 -4.79 5.92
CA GLN A 64 17.24 -5.56 5.48
C GLN A 64 16.96 -7.07 5.34
N PHE A 65 15.84 -7.57 5.87
CA PHE A 65 15.54 -9.01 5.96
C PHE A 65 14.10 -9.34 5.49
N VAL A 66 13.78 -9.02 4.24
CA VAL A 66 12.42 -9.17 3.68
C VAL A 66 11.97 -10.64 3.62
N GLU A 67 12.87 -11.58 3.35
CA GLU A 67 12.55 -13.02 3.25
C GLU A 67 12.14 -13.68 4.58
N PHE A 68 12.40 -13.05 5.73
CA PHE A 68 12.08 -13.61 7.06
C PHE A 68 10.74 -13.12 7.64
N ALA A 69 10.01 -12.25 6.95
CA ALA A 69 8.81 -11.61 7.47
C ALA A 69 7.71 -12.61 7.88
N ASP A 70 7.53 -13.67 7.10
CA ASP A 70 6.54 -14.73 7.39
C ASP A 70 6.91 -15.55 8.63
N TYR A 71 8.20 -15.81 8.84
CA TYR A 71 8.69 -16.50 10.03
C TYR A 71 8.52 -15.65 11.30
N ILE A 72 8.78 -14.35 11.21
CA ILE A 72 8.60 -13.40 12.32
C ILE A 72 7.14 -13.30 12.74
N ARG A 73 6.21 -13.27 11.76
CA ARG A 73 4.77 -13.23 12.01
C ARG A 73 4.30 -14.47 12.76
N LEU A 74 4.71 -15.66 12.31
CA LEU A 74 4.37 -16.93 12.93
C LEU A 74 4.97 -17.07 14.34
N ALA A 75 6.22 -16.63 14.52
CA ALA A 75 6.88 -16.58 15.83
C ALA A 75 6.15 -15.65 16.81
N THR A 76 5.65 -14.51 16.34
CA THR A 76 4.90 -13.53 17.14
C THR A 76 3.60 -14.12 17.67
N TYR A 77 2.84 -14.83 16.82
CA TYR A 77 1.61 -15.51 17.25
C TYR A 77 1.88 -16.59 18.30
N TYR A 78 2.95 -17.37 18.10
CA TYR A 78 3.35 -18.40 19.04
C TYR A 78 3.75 -17.81 20.41
N ILE A 79 4.52 -16.72 20.42
CA ILE A 79 4.91 -16.02 21.65
C ILE A 79 3.67 -15.48 22.39
N LEU A 80 2.70 -14.90 21.68
CA LEU A 80 1.45 -14.40 22.28
C LEU A 80 0.65 -15.53 22.97
N VAL A 81 0.58 -16.71 22.36
CA VAL A 81 -0.06 -17.89 22.97
C VAL A 81 0.67 -18.30 24.26
N LEU A 82 2.01 -18.35 24.24
CA LEU A 82 2.81 -18.68 25.42
C LEU A 82 2.59 -17.69 26.57
N PHE A 83 2.53 -16.39 26.26
CA PHE A 83 2.21 -15.36 27.25
C PHE A 83 0.78 -15.53 27.82
N GLY A 84 -0.22 -15.76 26.97
CA GLY A 84 -1.60 -15.99 27.40
C GLY A 84 -1.74 -17.17 28.37
N ILE A 85 -1.04 -18.28 28.08
CA ILE A 85 -1.02 -19.48 28.93
C ILE A 85 -0.33 -19.21 30.26
N GLY A 86 0.76 -18.42 30.25
CA GLY A 86 1.46 -17.99 31.46
C GLY A 86 0.59 -17.16 32.42
N PHE A 87 -0.33 -16.35 31.89
CA PHE A 87 -1.29 -15.59 32.69
C PHE A 87 -2.45 -16.45 33.24
N LEU A 88 -2.83 -17.51 32.52
CA LEU A 88 -3.96 -18.37 32.90
C LEU A 88 -3.64 -19.29 34.09
N THR A 89 -2.41 -19.83 34.14
CA THR A 89 -2.01 -20.82 35.15
C THR A 89 -0.57 -20.64 35.60
N HIS A 90 -0.32 -20.73 36.92
CA HIS A 90 1.04 -20.70 37.49
C HIS A 90 1.67 -22.12 37.56
N SER A 91 0.94 -23.15 37.13
CA SER A 91 1.40 -24.54 37.18
C SER A 91 2.29 -24.87 35.97
N ARG A 92 3.58 -25.12 36.23
CA ARG A 92 4.57 -25.58 35.24
C ARG A 92 4.10 -26.70 34.28
N PRO A 93 3.41 -27.77 34.73
CA PRO A 93 3.00 -28.84 33.81
C PRO A 93 1.96 -28.39 32.77
N VAL A 94 1.05 -27.49 33.15
CA VAL A 94 0.02 -26.95 32.23
C VAL A 94 0.63 -26.00 31.20
N GLN A 95 1.64 -25.22 31.60
CA GLN A 95 2.38 -24.35 30.69
C GLN A 95 3.17 -25.15 29.64
N LEU A 96 3.83 -26.24 30.04
CA LEU A 96 4.57 -27.12 29.13
C LEU A 96 3.66 -27.86 28.14
N LEU A 97 2.52 -28.38 28.61
CA LEU A 97 1.47 -28.92 27.75
C LEU A 97 0.96 -27.87 26.76
N GLY A 98 0.77 -26.64 27.22
CA GLY A 98 0.38 -25.51 26.39
C GLY A 98 1.36 -25.17 25.27
N ALA A 99 2.68 -25.22 25.54
CA ALA A 99 3.71 -25.02 24.51
C ALA A 99 3.73 -26.17 23.49
N LEU A 100 3.58 -27.41 23.94
CA LEU A 100 3.52 -28.57 23.05
C LEU A 100 2.28 -28.51 22.14
N VAL A 101 1.10 -28.21 22.69
CA VAL A 101 -0.13 -28.04 21.92
C VAL A 101 -0.03 -26.82 20.99
N GLY A 102 0.59 -25.72 21.45
CA GLY A 102 0.84 -24.53 20.64
C GLY A 102 1.78 -24.79 19.47
N SER A 103 2.70 -25.75 19.56
CA SER A 103 3.60 -26.09 18.44
C SER A 103 2.88 -26.76 17.27
N ALA A 104 1.71 -27.37 17.51
CA ALA A 104 0.83 -27.89 16.46
C ALA A 104 0.39 -26.81 15.45
N PHE A 105 0.51 -25.54 15.82
CA PHE A 105 0.26 -24.39 14.96
C PHE A 105 1.20 -24.30 13.74
N PHE A 106 2.36 -24.96 13.80
CA PHE A 106 3.33 -25.04 12.70
C PHE A 106 3.07 -26.25 11.77
N LEU A 107 2.00 -27.03 11.98
CA LEU A 107 1.66 -28.20 11.16
C LEU A 107 1.53 -27.85 9.67
N SER A 108 1.04 -26.65 9.34
CA SER A 108 0.89 -26.17 7.96
C SER A 108 2.22 -25.94 7.23
N LYS A 109 3.35 -25.87 7.93
CA LYS A 109 4.70 -25.65 7.36
C LYS A 109 5.58 -26.91 7.44
N GLY A 110 5.03 -28.04 7.88
CA GLY A 110 5.72 -29.33 7.95
C GLY A 110 6.23 -29.70 9.35
N TRP A 111 6.53 -30.99 9.53
CA TRP A 111 6.86 -31.58 10.84
C TRP A 111 8.13 -31.00 11.49
N PHE A 112 9.10 -30.57 10.69
CA PHE A 112 10.36 -29.98 11.19
C PHE A 112 10.12 -28.65 11.91
N ALA A 113 9.20 -27.81 11.40
CA ALA A 113 8.82 -26.55 12.03
C ALA A 113 8.07 -26.76 13.36
N VAL A 114 7.27 -27.83 13.45
CA VAL A 114 6.59 -28.24 14.69
C VAL A 114 7.59 -28.63 15.77
N VAL A 115 8.61 -29.44 15.44
CA VAL A 115 9.64 -29.87 16.40
C VAL A 115 10.44 -28.67 16.90
N ILE A 116 10.83 -27.75 16.01
CA ILE A 116 11.54 -26.52 16.39
C ILE A 116 10.65 -25.64 17.26
N GLY A 117 9.37 -25.43 16.89
CA GLY A 117 8.42 -24.66 17.67
C GLY A 117 8.20 -25.24 19.07
N ALA A 118 8.07 -26.56 19.18
CA ALA A 118 7.94 -27.28 20.44
C ALA A 118 9.18 -27.10 21.33
N ALA A 119 10.37 -27.33 20.77
CA ALA A 119 11.64 -27.15 21.48
C ALA A 119 11.80 -25.69 21.93
N PHE A 120 11.53 -24.73 21.05
CA PHE A 120 11.59 -23.31 21.36
C PHE A 120 10.60 -22.91 22.45
N GLY A 121 9.35 -23.39 22.42
CA GLY A 121 8.35 -23.06 23.45
C GLY A 121 8.68 -23.64 24.82
N VAL A 122 9.19 -24.87 24.87
CA VAL A 122 9.65 -25.49 26.11
C VAL A 122 10.87 -24.73 26.67
N ILE A 123 11.85 -24.40 25.82
CA ILE A 123 13.01 -23.59 26.21
C ILE A 123 12.57 -22.19 26.65
N ALA A 124 11.69 -21.54 25.90
CA ALA A 124 11.17 -20.21 26.19
C ALA A 124 10.39 -20.18 27.51
N LEU A 125 9.69 -21.24 27.91
CA LEU A 125 9.02 -21.31 29.21
C LEU A 125 9.98 -21.66 30.35
N ALA A 126 10.92 -22.59 30.11
CA ALA A 126 11.91 -23.00 31.09
C ALA A 126 12.88 -21.84 31.44
N VAL A 127 13.32 -21.11 30.42
CA VAL A 127 14.21 -19.96 30.54
C VAL A 127 13.41 -18.67 30.77
N GLY A 128 12.18 -18.59 30.24
CA GLY A 128 11.32 -17.41 30.33
C GLY A 128 10.96 -17.03 31.74
N ASN A 129 10.77 -17.98 32.67
CA ASN A 129 10.54 -17.60 34.06
C ASN A 129 11.79 -16.95 34.69
N LYS A 130 12.99 -17.29 34.22
CA LYS A 130 14.28 -16.71 34.66
C LYS A 130 14.56 -15.37 33.97
N ILE A 131 14.19 -15.23 32.70
CA ILE A 131 14.31 -13.98 31.94
C ILE A 131 13.26 -12.98 32.39
N ALA A 132 12.00 -13.38 32.53
CA ALA A 132 10.90 -12.54 33.00
C ALA A 132 11.17 -12.03 34.41
N THR A 133 11.64 -12.88 35.33
CA THR A 133 12.04 -12.41 36.66
C THR A 133 13.21 -11.44 36.61
N ARG A 134 14.22 -11.65 35.75
CA ARG A 134 15.32 -10.69 35.58
C ARG A 134 14.88 -9.38 34.93
N ILE A 135 14.02 -9.40 33.92
CA ILE A 135 13.49 -8.19 33.27
C ILE A 135 12.59 -7.43 34.24
N GLN A 136 11.75 -8.13 35.00
CA GLN A 136 10.93 -7.52 36.05
C GLN A 136 11.80 -6.93 37.17
N GLN A 137 12.82 -7.66 37.62
CA GLN A 137 13.78 -7.15 38.61
C GLN A 137 14.55 -5.95 38.08
N PHE A 138 14.99 -5.97 36.82
CA PHE A 138 15.64 -4.82 36.20
C PHE A 138 14.69 -3.62 36.13
N GLY A 139 13.43 -3.82 35.74
CA GLY A 139 12.42 -2.77 35.75
C GLY A 139 12.19 -2.18 37.14
N VAL A 140 12.06 -3.03 38.17
CA VAL A 140 11.88 -2.60 39.56
C VAL A 140 13.15 -1.93 40.11
N ASP A 141 14.33 -2.44 39.78
CA ASP A 141 15.62 -1.90 40.25
C ASP A 141 15.91 -0.54 39.58
N VAL A 142 15.60 -0.37 38.29
CA VAL A 142 15.64 0.92 37.60
C VAL A 142 14.61 1.87 38.19
N GLN A 143 13.38 1.41 38.47
CA GLN A 143 12.35 2.23 39.11
C GLN A 143 12.77 2.69 40.51
N GLN A 144 13.30 1.78 41.32
CA GLN A 144 13.72 2.06 42.69
C GLN A 144 14.93 2.98 42.73
N LYS A 145 15.96 2.75 41.90
CA LYS A 145 17.10 3.66 41.75
C LYS A 145 16.69 5.05 41.28
N THR A 146 15.75 5.13 40.34
CA THR A 146 15.23 6.42 39.85
C THR A 146 14.40 7.12 40.94
N GLU A 147 13.67 6.39 41.77
CA GLU A 147 12.96 6.95 42.93
C GLU A 147 13.91 7.42 44.04
N GLU A 148 15.02 6.71 44.27
CA GLU A 148 16.06 7.08 45.23
C GLU A 148 16.85 8.32 44.78
N GLU A 149 17.14 8.45 43.49
CA GLU A 149 17.97 9.51 42.93
C GLU A 149 17.18 10.79 42.61
N PHE A 150 15.95 10.67 42.08
CA PHE A 150 15.14 11.82 41.68
C PHE A 150 13.97 12.12 42.64
N GLY A 151 13.62 11.21 43.55
CA GLY A 151 12.51 11.35 44.49
C GLY A 151 11.16 10.88 43.94
N LYS A 152 10.32 10.32 44.82
CA LYS A 152 9.02 9.72 44.45
C LYS A 152 8.03 10.63 43.77
N ASP A 153 8.14 11.95 43.89
CA ASP A 153 7.23 12.92 43.24
C ASP A 153 7.83 13.62 42.03
N SER A 154 9.03 13.20 41.61
CA SER A 154 9.76 13.87 40.53
C SER A 154 9.17 13.59 39.14
N PRO A 155 9.06 14.64 38.29
CA PRO A 155 8.70 14.53 36.87
C PRO A 155 9.53 13.49 36.10
N TRP A 156 10.82 13.37 36.42
CA TRP A 156 11.76 12.49 35.72
C TRP A 156 11.52 11.02 35.99
N THR A 157 11.14 10.67 37.22
CA THR A 157 10.77 9.30 37.59
C THR A 157 9.59 8.81 36.75
N ALA A 158 8.59 9.66 36.53
CA ALA A 158 7.43 9.35 35.71
C ALA A 158 7.78 9.10 34.23
N PHE A 159 8.74 9.85 33.69
CA PHE A 159 9.24 9.71 32.32
C PHE A 159 10.01 8.40 32.12
N VAL A 160 10.90 8.05 33.05
CA VAL A 160 11.68 6.79 33.00
C VAL A 160 10.76 5.57 33.12
N ILE A 161 9.74 5.64 33.97
CA ILE A 161 8.71 4.59 34.03
C ILE A 161 7.97 4.48 32.69
N GLY A 162 7.63 5.61 32.06
CA GLY A 162 7.06 5.64 30.71
C GLY A 162 7.94 4.97 29.66
N LEU A 163 9.24 5.26 29.65
CA LEU A 163 10.20 4.68 28.70
C LEU A 163 10.23 3.15 28.77
N THR A 164 10.22 2.59 29.98
CA THR A 164 10.23 1.12 30.19
C THR A 164 8.92 0.45 29.78
N LEU A 165 7.77 1.10 30.04
CA LEU A 165 6.46 0.62 29.62
C LEU A 165 6.28 0.64 28.09
N GLY A 166 6.86 1.62 27.39
CA GLY A 166 6.79 1.73 25.93
C GLY A 166 7.38 0.52 25.19
N LEU A 167 8.48 -0.05 25.70
CA LEU A 167 9.11 -1.24 25.11
C LEU A 167 8.21 -2.48 25.19
N VAL A 168 7.47 -2.62 26.29
CA VAL A 168 6.53 -3.74 26.51
C VAL A 168 5.32 -3.66 25.56
N TRP A 169 5.00 -2.46 25.08
CA TRP A 169 3.83 -2.20 24.25
C TRP A 169 3.99 -2.63 22.79
N VAL A 170 5.23 -2.71 22.30
CA VAL A 170 5.53 -2.93 20.88
C VAL A 170 4.99 -4.27 20.35
N PRO A 171 5.17 -5.42 21.02
CA PRO A 171 4.66 -6.71 20.52
C PRO A 171 3.13 -6.75 20.44
N CYS A 172 2.43 -5.99 21.28
CA CYS A 172 0.97 -5.96 21.33
C CYS A 172 0.37 -5.11 20.20
N ALA A 173 1.07 -4.09 19.72
CA ALA A 173 0.60 -3.26 18.62
C ALA A 173 0.83 -3.90 17.23
N GLY A 174 1.39 -5.11 17.16
CA GLY A 174 1.88 -5.78 15.94
C GLY A 174 0.97 -5.69 14.69
N PRO A 175 -0.32 -6.05 14.74
CA PRO A 175 -1.19 -5.98 13.57
C PRO A 175 -1.42 -4.54 13.05
N ALA A 176 -1.63 -3.58 13.96
CA ALA A 176 -1.81 -2.17 13.60
C ALA A 176 -0.49 -1.51 13.18
N LEU A 177 0.61 -1.86 13.85
CA LEU A 177 1.97 -1.48 13.46
C LEU A 177 2.34 -2.04 12.09
N GLY A 178 1.86 -3.23 11.72
CA GLY A 178 2.07 -3.80 10.40
C GLY A 178 1.53 -2.90 9.29
N PHE A 179 0.30 -2.40 9.45
CA PHE A 179 -0.30 -1.42 8.53
C PHE A 179 0.42 -0.06 8.57
N ALA A 180 0.85 0.38 9.74
CA ALA A 180 1.68 1.59 9.84
C ALA A 180 3.03 1.42 9.12
N PHE A 181 3.67 0.25 9.24
CA PHE A 181 4.93 -0.06 8.58
C PHE A 181 4.80 -0.23 7.08
N THR A 182 3.67 -0.73 6.55
CA THR A 182 3.44 -0.74 5.11
C THR A 182 3.36 0.68 4.57
N LEU A 183 2.64 1.57 5.26
CA LEU A 183 2.53 2.99 4.86
C LEU A 183 3.85 3.76 5.04
N VAL A 184 4.64 3.41 6.05
CA VAL A 184 5.92 4.07 6.35
C VAL A 184 7.07 3.53 5.47
N ARG A 185 6.97 2.29 4.99
CA ARG A 185 7.94 1.71 4.04
C ARG A 185 8.01 2.49 2.71
N GLU A 186 6.93 3.18 2.34
CA GLU A 186 6.88 4.03 1.15
C GLU A 186 7.74 5.31 1.29
N GLU A 187 8.05 5.77 2.51
CA GLU A 187 8.85 6.99 2.75
C GLU A 187 9.98 6.77 3.79
N PRO A 188 11.10 6.12 3.42
CA PRO A 188 12.22 5.94 4.34
C PRO A 188 12.85 7.29 4.76
N GLY A 189 13.14 7.45 6.06
CA GLY A 189 13.89 8.61 6.59
C GLY A 189 13.15 9.40 7.70
N PRO A 190 13.33 10.73 7.80
CA PRO A 190 12.76 11.52 8.90
C PRO A 190 11.22 11.61 8.85
N ARG A 191 10.60 11.39 7.67
CA ARG A 191 9.14 11.33 7.53
C ARG A 191 8.54 10.08 8.18
N ALA A 192 9.23 8.94 8.09
CA ALA A 192 8.88 7.72 8.82
C ALA A 192 8.86 7.95 10.33
N LEU A 193 9.89 8.62 10.86
CA LEU A 193 9.97 8.96 12.27
C LEU A 193 8.81 9.88 12.70
N LEU A 194 8.48 10.88 11.87
CA LEU A 194 7.34 11.77 12.11
C LEU A 194 6.00 11.03 12.06
N ALA A 195 5.80 10.14 11.08
CA ALA A 195 4.58 9.34 10.96
C ALA A 195 4.36 8.44 12.17
N LEU A 196 5.42 7.77 12.63
CA LEU A 196 5.39 6.99 13.88
C LEU A 196 5.17 7.87 15.11
N ALA A 197 5.69 9.09 15.13
CA ALA A 197 5.42 10.05 16.21
C ALA A 197 3.94 10.46 16.26
N PHE A 198 3.30 10.72 15.11
CA PHE A 198 1.85 10.98 15.06
C PHE A 198 1.02 9.78 15.50
N TYR A 199 1.43 8.56 15.13
CA TYR A 199 0.82 7.34 15.64
C TYR A 199 0.95 7.24 17.17
N GLY A 200 2.15 7.48 17.72
CA GLY A 200 2.40 7.50 19.16
C GLY A 200 1.61 8.57 19.90
N LEU A 201 1.47 9.77 19.32
CA LEU A 201 0.61 10.82 19.88
C LEU A 201 -0.86 10.38 19.89
N GLY A 202 -1.32 9.70 18.84
CA GLY A 202 -2.65 9.12 18.76
C GLY A 202 -2.94 8.10 19.87
N THR A 203 -2.00 7.18 20.13
CA THR A 203 -2.12 6.20 21.23
C THR A 203 -2.05 6.87 22.62
N GLY A 204 -1.28 7.97 22.73
CA GLY A 204 -1.14 8.74 23.96
C GLY A 204 -2.42 9.42 24.42
N VAL A 205 -3.29 9.85 23.51
CA VAL A 205 -4.52 10.60 23.86
C VAL A 205 -5.50 9.77 24.72
N PRO A 206 -5.90 8.55 24.33
CA PRO A 206 -6.74 7.70 25.19
C PRO A 206 -6.06 7.34 26.52
N LEU A 207 -4.74 7.14 26.53
CA LEU A 207 -3.99 6.82 27.74
C LEU A 207 -3.94 8.00 28.73
N LEU A 208 -3.83 9.22 28.23
CA LEU A 208 -3.95 10.43 29.05
C LEU A 208 -5.36 10.56 29.64
N ALA A 209 -6.40 10.32 28.84
CA ALA A 209 -7.78 10.35 29.30
C ALA A 209 -8.02 9.34 30.45
N ILE A 210 -7.51 8.12 30.30
CA ILE A 210 -7.57 7.08 31.34
C ILE A 210 -6.71 7.44 32.55
N GLY A 211 -5.51 7.99 32.36
CA GLY A 211 -4.62 8.40 33.43
C GLY A 211 -5.22 9.48 34.32
N TYR A 212 -5.75 10.55 33.71
CA TYR A 212 -6.46 11.61 34.44
C TYR A 212 -7.78 11.13 35.04
N GLY A 213 -8.53 10.29 34.31
CA GLY A 213 -9.76 9.66 34.82
C GLY A 213 -9.50 8.77 36.03
N GLY A 214 -8.37 8.03 36.04
CA GLY A 214 -7.93 7.19 37.14
C GLY A 214 -7.54 7.98 38.39
N GLN A 215 -6.91 9.15 38.23
CA GLN A 215 -6.60 10.07 39.33
C GLN A 215 -7.86 10.72 39.93
N ALA A 216 -8.91 10.95 39.13
CA ALA A 216 -10.21 11.41 39.62
C ALA A 216 -11.02 10.28 40.30
N ALA A 217 -10.85 9.04 39.85
CA ALA A 217 -11.59 7.86 40.32
C ALA A 217 -10.88 7.06 41.43
N VAL A 218 -9.90 7.65 42.13
CA VAL A 218 -9.04 6.98 43.14
C VAL A 218 -9.84 6.29 44.26
N HIS A 219 -11.04 6.79 44.61
CA HIS A 219 -11.91 6.16 45.61
C HIS A 219 -12.59 4.87 45.13
N SER A 220 -12.76 4.66 43.81
CA SER A 220 -13.39 3.46 43.24
C SER A 220 -12.40 2.33 42.93
N VAL A 221 -11.10 2.63 42.87
CA VAL A 221 -10.05 1.67 42.48
C VAL A 221 -9.78 0.60 43.55
N HIS A 222 -10.04 0.89 44.84
CA HIS A 222 -9.93 -0.12 45.91
C HIS A 222 -10.94 -1.27 45.78
N ALA A 223 -12.08 -1.06 45.09
CA ALA A 223 -13.03 -2.13 44.80
C ALA A 223 -12.54 -3.06 43.66
N VAL A 224 -11.72 -2.53 42.74
CA VAL A 224 -11.18 -3.27 41.58
C VAL A 224 -10.00 -4.17 41.98
N SER A 225 -9.23 -3.80 43.02
CA SER A 225 -8.11 -4.61 43.52
C SER A 225 -8.52 -6.04 43.95
N ARG A 226 -9.77 -6.20 44.43
CA ARG A 226 -10.38 -7.49 44.82
C ARG A 226 -10.57 -8.44 43.63
N TYR A 227 -10.68 -7.92 42.42
CA TYR A 227 -10.88 -8.71 41.19
C TYR A 227 -9.63 -8.90 40.35
N THR A 228 -8.46 -8.43 40.82
CA THR A 228 -7.18 -8.53 40.09
C THR A 228 -6.84 -9.95 39.64
N GLY A 229 -7.15 -10.96 40.46
CA GLY A 229 -6.97 -12.38 40.09
C GLY A 229 -7.89 -12.83 38.95
N THR A 230 -9.15 -12.41 38.95
CA THR A 230 -10.13 -12.74 37.90
C THR A 230 -9.82 -11.98 36.61
N ILE A 231 -9.44 -10.70 36.72
CA ILE A 231 -9.05 -9.85 35.58
C ILE A 231 -7.86 -10.46 34.86
N LYS A 232 -6.84 -10.97 35.58
CA LYS A 232 -5.69 -11.67 34.97
C LYS A 232 -6.10 -12.92 34.19
N LYS A 233 -7.03 -13.72 34.73
CA LYS A 233 -7.53 -14.94 34.07
C LYS A 233 -8.34 -14.62 32.80
N VAL A 234 -9.23 -13.63 32.88
CA VAL A 234 -10.05 -13.18 31.74
C VAL A 234 -9.16 -12.58 30.64
N ALA A 235 -8.17 -11.76 31.01
CA ALA A 235 -7.18 -11.23 30.09
C ALA A 235 -6.34 -12.32 29.40
N GLY A 236 -5.85 -13.31 30.17
CA GLY A 236 -5.10 -14.43 29.61
C GLY A 236 -5.93 -15.26 28.62
N LEU A 237 -7.19 -15.53 28.93
CA LEU A 237 -8.12 -16.23 28.02
C LEU A 237 -8.35 -15.43 26.73
N LEU A 238 -8.57 -14.13 26.85
CA LEU A 238 -8.84 -13.23 25.73
C LEU A 238 -7.63 -13.09 24.80
N LEU A 239 -6.40 -13.08 25.35
CA LEU A 239 -5.16 -13.12 24.56
C LEU A 239 -5.03 -14.42 23.75
N ILE A 240 -5.32 -15.57 24.36
CA ILE A 240 -5.27 -16.87 23.66
C ILE A 240 -6.30 -16.89 22.53
N LEU A 241 -7.55 -16.48 22.80
CA LEU A 241 -8.61 -16.42 21.79
C LEU A 241 -8.23 -15.50 20.62
N THR A 242 -7.63 -14.34 20.92
CA THR A 242 -7.16 -13.41 19.89
C THR A 242 -6.04 -14.01 19.05
N ALA A 243 -5.04 -14.65 19.67
CA ALA A 243 -3.93 -15.28 18.95
C ALA A 243 -4.42 -16.41 18.02
N VAL A 244 -5.39 -17.20 18.48
CA VAL A 244 -6.06 -18.22 17.67
C VAL A 244 -6.84 -17.57 16.51
N ALA A 245 -7.60 -16.51 16.78
CA ALA A 245 -8.37 -15.80 15.75
C ALA A 245 -7.46 -15.18 14.66
N LEU A 246 -6.29 -14.65 15.03
CA LEU A 246 -5.31 -14.13 14.09
C LEU A 246 -4.74 -15.24 13.19
N GLN A 247 -4.49 -16.44 13.73
CA GLN A 247 -3.98 -17.55 12.93
C GLN A 247 -4.93 -18.02 11.86
N PHE A 248 -6.19 -18.20 12.23
CA PHE A 248 -7.21 -18.64 11.29
C PHE A 248 -7.62 -17.53 10.32
N ARG A 249 -6.91 -16.37 10.37
CA ARG A 249 -7.22 -15.16 9.61
C ARG A 249 -8.69 -14.79 9.76
N LEU A 250 -9.27 -15.04 10.95
CA LEU A 250 -10.69 -14.84 11.19
C LEU A 250 -11.06 -13.37 11.05
N PHE A 251 -10.15 -12.48 11.48
CA PHE A 251 -10.27 -11.03 11.30
C PHE A 251 -10.26 -10.63 9.81
N GLU A 252 -9.34 -11.17 9.01
CA GLU A 252 -9.29 -10.89 7.57
C GLU A 252 -10.55 -11.44 6.86
N LYS A 253 -10.99 -12.66 7.20
CA LYS A 253 -12.23 -13.25 6.66
C LYS A 253 -13.48 -12.48 7.08
N ALA A 254 -13.54 -12.00 8.32
CA ALA A 254 -14.64 -11.18 8.80
C ALA A 254 -14.64 -9.80 8.14
N GLN A 255 -13.47 -9.21 7.92
CA GLN A 255 -13.32 -7.95 7.18
C GLN A 255 -13.73 -8.12 5.72
N ILE A 256 -13.33 -9.22 5.07
CA ILE A 256 -13.74 -9.55 3.69
C ILE A 256 -15.25 -9.81 3.63
N TRP A 257 -15.81 -10.59 4.56
CA TRP A 257 -17.26 -10.80 4.65
C TRP A 257 -18.02 -9.49 4.88
N LEU A 258 -17.49 -8.59 5.72
CA LEU A 258 -18.06 -7.26 5.93
C LEU A 258 -17.98 -6.42 4.65
N LEU A 259 -16.88 -6.46 3.92
CA LEU A 259 -16.71 -5.76 2.63
C LEU A 259 -17.61 -6.32 1.53
N ASP A 260 -17.88 -7.62 1.53
CA ASP A 260 -18.69 -8.32 0.52
C ASP A 260 -20.20 -8.18 0.81
N HIS A 261 -20.59 -7.89 2.06
CA HIS A 261 -21.98 -7.73 2.49
C HIS A 261 -22.38 -6.29 2.86
N THR A 262 -21.43 -5.36 2.93
CA THR A 262 -21.71 -3.94 3.23
C THR A 262 -20.93 -3.03 2.29
N ASN A 263 -21.51 -1.87 1.92
CA ASN A 263 -20.87 -0.83 1.10
C ASN A 263 -19.65 -0.13 1.77
N PHE A 264 -18.96 -0.78 2.71
CA PHE A 264 -17.82 -0.19 3.41
C PHE A 264 -16.60 -0.02 2.50
N GLY A 265 -16.44 -0.84 1.45
CA GLY A 265 -15.40 -0.67 0.43
C GLY A 265 -15.59 0.64 -0.34
N ASP A 266 -16.84 0.92 -0.71
CA ASP A 266 -17.29 2.15 -1.35
C ASP A 266 -17.23 3.36 -0.40
N LEU A 267 -17.41 3.16 0.91
CA LEU A 267 -17.20 4.21 1.91
C LEU A 267 -15.71 4.56 2.06
N GLY A 268 -14.81 3.57 2.07
CA GLY A 268 -13.36 3.77 2.17
C GLY A 268 -12.80 4.51 0.96
N THR A 269 -13.17 4.07 -0.24
CA THR A 269 -12.79 4.74 -1.49
C THR A 269 -13.45 6.11 -1.61
N ARG A 270 -14.75 6.29 -1.32
CA ARG A 270 -15.40 7.62 -1.34
C ARG A 270 -14.88 8.57 -0.28
N ILE A 271 -14.45 8.07 0.88
CA ILE A 271 -13.82 8.89 1.93
C ILE A 271 -12.41 9.27 1.49
N GLU A 272 -11.62 8.36 0.92
CA GLU A 272 -10.31 8.70 0.33
C GLU A 272 -10.46 9.68 -0.82
N GLU A 273 -11.33 9.41 -1.80
CA GLU A 273 -11.61 10.26 -2.95
C GLU A 273 -12.09 11.66 -2.51
N LYS A 274 -13.01 11.76 -1.53
CA LYS A 274 -13.44 13.05 -0.95
C LYS A 274 -12.41 13.72 -0.04
N LEU A 275 -11.54 12.99 0.67
CA LEU A 275 -10.49 13.60 1.51
C LEU A 275 -9.33 14.12 0.65
N PHE A 276 -8.98 13.38 -0.41
CA PHE A 276 -7.87 13.72 -1.30
C PHE A 276 -8.26 14.79 -2.33
N GLU A 277 -9.51 14.82 -2.82
CA GLU A 277 -10.01 15.97 -3.60
C GLU A 277 -10.07 17.25 -2.75
N ARG A 278 -10.46 17.21 -1.47
CA ARG A 278 -10.65 18.48 -0.75
C ARG A 278 -9.38 19.18 -0.27
N THR A 279 -8.25 18.49 -0.24
CA THR A 279 -7.05 18.99 0.48
C THR A 279 -5.94 19.50 -0.45
N ILE A 280 -6.02 19.26 -1.77
CA ILE A 280 -5.09 19.82 -2.77
C ILE A 280 -5.77 20.83 -3.72
N PHE A 281 -7.10 20.93 -3.73
CA PHE A 281 -7.83 21.97 -4.45
C PHE A 281 -7.83 23.31 -3.71
N LEU A 282 -6.63 23.90 -3.56
CA LEU A 282 -6.48 25.36 -3.67
C LEU A 282 -6.18 25.67 -5.15
N GLY A 283 -7.13 25.35 -6.01
CA GLY A 283 -7.18 25.72 -7.42
C GLY A 283 -8.66 25.88 -7.80
N PRO A 284 -9.09 26.99 -8.41
CA PRO A 284 -10.51 27.22 -8.69
C PRO A 284 -11.05 26.15 -9.63
N SER A 285 -12.26 25.68 -9.32
CA SER A 285 -13.09 24.82 -10.14
C SER A 285 -13.11 25.24 -11.61
N SER A 286 -12.99 24.23 -12.48
CA SER A 286 -13.20 24.25 -13.92
C SER A 286 -14.51 24.94 -14.29
N ASN A 287 -14.41 26.24 -14.59
CA ASN A 287 -15.13 26.94 -15.63
C ASN A 287 -14.52 28.35 -15.68
N SER A 288 -13.77 28.63 -16.74
CA SER A 288 -13.01 29.87 -17.01
C SER A 288 -11.70 30.08 -16.21
N LEU A 289 -10.72 29.16 -16.36
CA LEU A 289 -9.35 29.49 -15.98
C LEU A 289 -8.68 30.26 -17.12
N ALA A 290 -8.69 31.58 -16.95
CA ALA A 290 -8.11 32.57 -17.85
C ALA A 290 -6.59 32.37 -18.05
N PRO A 291 -6.02 32.91 -19.16
CA PRO A 291 -4.57 32.99 -19.42
C PRO A 291 -3.70 33.56 -18.27
N ALA A 292 -4.33 34.17 -17.26
CA ALA A 292 -3.67 34.78 -16.11
C ALA A 292 -3.07 33.78 -15.09
N VAL A 293 -3.49 32.51 -15.07
CA VAL A 293 -2.92 31.52 -14.12
C VAL A 293 -1.57 30.99 -14.58
N PHE A 294 -1.36 30.92 -15.90
CA PHE A 294 -0.10 30.45 -16.50
C PHE A 294 0.94 31.56 -16.68
N SER A 295 0.68 32.80 -16.25
CA SER A 295 1.70 33.86 -16.32
C SER A 295 2.81 33.71 -15.27
N LYS A 296 2.58 32.93 -14.20
CA LYS A 296 3.60 32.60 -13.19
C LYS A 296 3.22 31.37 -12.39
N LEU A 297 3.83 30.23 -12.69
CA LEU A 297 3.55 28.96 -11.99
C LEU A 297 4.06 28.99 -10.54
N PRO A 298 3.41 28.30 -9.58
CA PRO A 298 3.90 28.22 -8.21
C PRO A 298 5.22 27.41 -8.11
N LYS A 299 6.07 27.70 -7.13
CA LYS A 299 7.22 26.86 -6.76
C LYS A 299 6.75 25.79 -5.77
N ILE A 300 6.67 24.53 -6.19
CA ILE A 300 6.12 23.44 -5.37
C ILE A 300 7.21 22.85 -4.47
N THR A 301 8.23 22.25 -5.08
CA THR A 301 9.34 21.62 -4.35
C THR A 301 10.54 21.44 -5.26
N ARG A 302 11.74 21.25 -4.71
CA ARG A 302 12.91 20.88 -5.50
C ARG A 302 12.73 19.47 -6.07
N ALA A 303 13.07 19.28 -7.34
CA ALA A 303 13.04 17.97 -7.97
C ALA A 303 14.06 17.03 -7.28
N PRO A 304 13.65 15.81 -6.87
CA PRO A 304 14.55 14.83 -6.31
C PRO A 304 15.49 14.26 -7.38
N GLN A 305 16.68 13.83 -6.98
CA GLN A 305 17.66 13.28 -7.92
C GLN A 305 17.16 12.00 -8.60
N PHE A 306 17.52 11.86 -9.88
CA PHE A 306 17.30 10.61 -10.59
C PHE A 306 18.17 9.51 -9.99
N THR A 307 17.55 8.40 -9.62
CA THR A 307 18.25 7.28 -8.99
C THR A 307 17.80 5.98 -9.65
N GLY A 308 18.77 5.13 -9.99
CA GLY A 308 18.48 3.81 -10.57
C GLY A 308 17.88 3.80 -11.97
N LEU A 309 17.95 4.91 -12.72
CA LEU A 309 17.47 4.97 -14.10
C LEU A 309 18.43 4.22 -15.03
N GLY A 310 17.92 3.22 -15.73
CA GLY A 310 18.65 2.45 -16.71
C GLY A 310 17.97 1.11 -17.04
N PRO A 311 18.15 0.58 -18.26
CA PRO A 311 18.89 1.18 -19.38
C PRO A 311 18.18 2.41 -19.96
N TRP A 312 18.95 3.22 -20.70
CA TRP A 312 18.47 4.43 -21.38
C TRP A 312 18.30 4.15 -22.88
N HIS A 313 17.23 4.71 -23.44
CA HIS A 313 16.86 4.63 -24.85
C HIS A 313 16.80 6.05 -25.41
N ASN A 314 17.16 6.21 -26.68
CA ASN A 314 17.20 7.49 -27.40
C ASN A 314 18.16 8.57 -26.82
N SER A 315 18.88 8.28 -25.74
CA SER A 315 19.90 9.18 -25.18
C SER A 315 20.91 8.45 -24.30
N GLU A 316 22.04 9.11 -24.05
CA GLU A 316 22.91 8.79 -22.91
C GLU A 316 22.21 9.14 -21.58
N PRO A 317 22.67 8.59 -20.43
CA PRO A 317 22.09 8.90 -19.13
C PRO A 317 22.10 10.40 -18.78
N LEU A 318 20.94 10.93 -18.42
CA LEU A 318 20.77 12.33 -18.00
C LEU A 318 20.71 12.45 -16.47
N THR A 319 21.18 13.56 -15.92
CA THR A 319 21.09 13.89 -14.49
C THR A 319 20.47 15.26 -14.29
N LEU A 320 19.89 15.54 -13.13
CA LEU A 320 19.32 16.88 -12.89
C LEU A 320 20.40 17.98 -12.88
N GLU A 321 21.65 17.65 -12.57
CA GLU A 321 22.78 18.58 -12.70
C GLU A 321 23.06 18.95 -14.15
N SER A 322 23.04 17.98 -15.07
CA SER A 322 23.31 18.24 -16.49
C SER A 322 22.17 18.98 -17.19
N LEU A 323 20.98 18.97 -16.58
CA LEU A 323 19.77 19.63 -17.08
C LEU A 323 19.55 21.04 -16.51
N ARG A 324 20.47 21.54 -15.68
CA ARG A 324 20.40 22.93 -15.15
C ARG A 324 20.32 23.95 -16.29
N GLY A 325 19.47 24.96 -16.11
CA GLY A 325 19.24 25.97 -17.15
C GLY A 325 18.22 25.57 -18.21
N LYS A 326 17.67 24.35 -18.17
CA LYS A 326 16.62 23.87 -19.08
C LYS A 326 15.32 23.62 -18.33
N VAL A 327 14.21 23.76 -19.04
CA VAL A 327 12.90 23.27 -18.58
C VAL A 327 12.84 21.77 -18.82
N VAL A 328 12.43 21.00 -17.81
CA VAL A 328 12.38 19.53 -17.91
C VAL A 328 10.97 19.02 -17.67
N LEU A 329 10.42 18.27 -18.61
CA LEU A 329 9.19 17.51 -18.42
C LEU A 329 9.54 16.04 -18.16
N ILE A 330 9.09 15.52 -17.03
CA ILE A 330 9.14 14.09 -16.72
C ILE A 330 7.76 13.50 -16.96
N ASP A 331 7.72 12.42 -17.74
CA ASP A 331 6.51 11.64 -18.01
C ASP A 331 6.70 10.21 -17.51
N PHE A 332 6.03 9.86 -16.42
CA PHE A 332 5.96 8.48 -15.93
C PHE A 332 4.93 7.71 -16.74
N TRP A 333 5.37 6.62 -17.35
CA TRP A 333 4.53 5.80 -18.23
C TRP A 333 4.92 4.32 -18.15
N THR A 334 4.03 3.46 -18.64
CA THR A 334 4.33 2.05 -18.93
C THR A 334 3.62 1.66 -20.22
N TYR A 335 4.17 0.73 -21.00
CA TYR A 335 3.68 0.49 -22.35
C TYR A 335 2.42 -0.39 -22.43
N SER A 336 2.04 -1.12 -21.37
CA SER A 336 0.78 -1.87 -21.36
C SER A 336 -0.42 -1.10 -20.77
N CYS A 337 -0.20 0.14 -20.32
CA CYS A 337 -1.26 0.99 -19.76
C CYS A 337 -1.99 1.77 -20.86
N ILE A 338 -3.31 1.59 -21.01
CA ILE A 338 -4.09 2.27 -22.06
C ILE A 338 -4.07 3.80 -21.93
N ASN A 339 -4.16 4.31 -20.70
CA ASN A 339 -4.15 5.75 -20.43
C ASN A 339 -2.80 6.37 -20.81
N CYS A 340 -1.70 5.63 -20.60
CA CYS A 340 -0.38 6.01 -21.09
C CYS A 340 -0.37 6.04 -22.62
N ILE A 341 -0.79 4.97 -23.28
CA ILE A 341 -0.78 4.87 -24.75
C ILE A 341 -1.56 6.01 -25.41
N ARG A 342 -2.76 6.36 -24.89
CA ARG A 342 -3.55 7.50 -25.38
C ARG A 342 -2.86 8.85 -25.17
N THR A 343 -2.01 8.93 -24.15
CA THR A 343 -1.26 10.13 -23.80
C THR A 343 0.03 10.27 -24.63
N LEU A 344 0.65 9.17 -25.06
CA LEU A 344 1.94 9.17 -25.79
C LEU A 344 1.97 10.12 -27.01
N PRO A 345 0.94 10.20 -27.88
CA PRO A 345 0.95 11.13 -29.01
C PRO A 345 1.10 12.60 -28.60
N TYR A 346 0.49 13.01 -27.48
CA TYR A 346 0.62 14.39 -26.97
C TYR A 346 2.01 14.67 -26.41
N ILE A 347 2.61 13.68 -25.75
CA ILE A 347 3.97 13.76 -25.19
C ILE A 347 4.99 13.87 -26.30
N GLN A 348 4.86 13.04 -27.33
CA GLN A 348 5.66 13.13 -28.55
C GLN A 348 5.46 14.50 -29.24
N GLY A 349 4.23 15.01 -29.29
CA GLY A 349 3.93 16.36 -29.81
C GLY A 349 4.64 17.48 -29.04
N TYR A 350 4.76 17.39 -27.71
CA TYR A 350 5.55 18.34 -26.92
C TYR A 350 7.04 18.26 -27.26
N TRP A 351 7.57 17.05 -27.41
CA TRP A 351 8.95 16.86 -27.81
C TRP A 351 9.23 17.52 -29.17
N GLU A 352 8.40 17.23 -30.18
CA GLU A 352 8.53 17.81 -31.52
C GLU A 352 8.47 19.35 -31.49
N LYS A 353 7.56 19.92 -30.71
CA LYS A 353 7.37 21.36 -30.59
C LYS A 353 8.50 22.08 -29.85
N PHE A 354 9.00 21.50 -28.76
CA PHE A 354 9.87 22.21 -27.81
C PHE A 354 11.34 21.74 -27.82
N GLN A 355 11.70 20.64 -28.49
CA GLN A 355 13.07 20.09 -28.48
C GLN A 355 14.17 21.07 -28.96
N HIS A 356 13.81 22.10 -29.73
CA HIS A 356 14.75 23.13 -30.19
C HIS A 356 14.94 24.29 -29.20
N ALA A 357 14.08 24.38 -28.18
CA ALA A 357 14.24 25.29 -27.05
C ALA A 357 15.16 24.65 -25.98
N PRO A 358 15.58 25.38 -24.93
CA PRO A 358 16.19 24.80 -23.73
C PRO A 358 15.16 23.99 -22.92
N PHE A 359 14.63 22.93 -23.54
CA PHE A 359 13.63 22.01 -23.03
C PHE A 359 14.13 20.58 -23.17
N VAL A 360 13.85 19.73 -22.18
CA VAL A 360 14.13 18.29 -22.24
C VAL A 360 12.91 17.52 -21.75
N LEU A 361 12.52 16.51 -22.51
CA LEU A 361 11.48 15.56 -22.11
C LEU A 361 12.17 14.24 -21.74
N ILE A 362 11.85 13.69 -20.57
CA ILE A 362 12.32 12.38 -20.14
C ILE A 362 11.11 11.50 -19.86
N GLY A 363 10.94 10.46 -20.67
CA GLY A 363 9.98 9.40 -20.39
C GLY A 363 10.57 8.43 -19.38
N VAL A 364 10.07 8.42 -18.15
CA VAL A 364 10.47 7.45 -17.13
C VAL A 364 9.53 6.25 -17.24
N HIS A 365 10.04 5.18 -17.83
CA HIS A 365 9.31 3.92 -17.97
C HIS A 365 9.40 3.14 -16.64
N THR A 366 8.36 3.23 -15.82
CA THR A 366 8.25 2.46 -14.57
C THR A 366 7.30 1.27 -14.81
N PRO A 367 7.80 0.02 -14.76
CA PRO A 367 7.04 -1.15 -15.18
C PRO A 367 5.98 -1.52 -14.15
N GLU A 368 4.73 -1.63 -14.56
CA GLU A 368 3.62 -2.15 -13.74
C GLU A 368 3.71 -3.68 -13.58
N PHE A 369 4.15 -4.38 -14.62
CA PHE A 369 4.31 -5.85 -14.63
C PHE A 369 5.75 -6.29 -14.83
N VAL A 370 6.08 -7.51 -14.39
CA VAL A 370 7.44 -8.07 -14.51
C VAL A 370 7.96 -8.09 -15.95
N PHE A 371 7.10 -8.40 -16.93
CA PHE A 371 7.51 -8.49 -18.34
C PHE A 371 7.90 -7.12 -18.93
N GLU A 372 7.44 -6.02 -18.35
CA GLU A 372 7.77 -4.66 -18.77
C GLU A 372 9.16 -4.23 -18.32
N LYS A 373 9.82 -5.02 -17.44
CA LYS A 373 11.23 -4.79 -17.08
C LYS A 373 12.20 -5.13 -18.21
N SER A 374 11.75 -5.94 -19.19
CA SER A 374 12.56 -6.37 -20.32
C SER A 374 12.93 -5.19 -21.22
N GLU A 375 14.23 -4.90 -21.34
CA GLU A 375 14.75 -3.85 -22.23
C GLU A 375 14.30 -4.05 -23.69
N LYS A 376 14.27 -5.30 -24.15
CA LYS A 376 13.81 -5.64 -25.51
C LYS A 376 12.36 -5.23 -25.73
N ASN A 377 11.48 -5.55 -24.78
CA ASN A 377 10.05 -5.25 -24.91
C ASN A 377 9.81 -3.75 -24.89
N VAL A 378 10.50 -3.02 -24.00
CA VAL A 378 10.44 -1.56 -23.96
C VAL A 378 10.94 -0.95 -25.27
N ALA A 379 12.05 -1.43 -25.82
CA ALA A 379 12.59 -0.95 -27.09
C ALA A 379 11.63 -1.20 -28.28
N GLU A 380 10.93 -2.33 -28.29
CA GLU A 380 9.90 -2.63 -29.30
C GLU A 380 8.68 -1.71 -29.14
N ALA A 381 8.21 -1.46 -27.92
CA ALA A 381 7.14 -0.52 -27.64
C ALA A 381 7.48 0.92 -28.06
N ILE A 382 8.71 1.38 -27.75
CA ILE A 382 9.24 2.69 -28.18
C ILE A 382 9.14 2.85 -29.70
N LYS A 383 9.57 1.83 -30.45
CA LYS A 383 9.47 1.82 -31.92
C LYS A 383 8.02 1.82 -32.40
N ARG A 384 7.18 0.99 -31.80
CA ARG A 384 5.76 0.83 -32.18
C ARG A 384 4.98 2.13 -32.03
N HIS A 385 5.24 2.89 -30.95
CA HIS A 385 4.58 4.16 -30.67
C HIS A 385 5.31 5.37 -31.24
N GLY A 386 6.42 5.18 -31.97
CA GLY A 386 7.16 6.25 -32.63
C GLY A 386 7.79 7.27 -31.67
N LEU A 387 8.21 6.83 -30.48
CA LEU A 387 8.74 7.74 -29.45
C LEU A 387 10.21 8.08 -29.73
N THR A 388 10.53 9.36 -29.82
CA THR A 388 11.89 9.83 -30.17
C THR A 388 12.61 10.55 -29.04
N TYR A 389 11.90 10.91 -27.96
CA TYR A 389 12.49 11.58 -26.80
C TYR A 389 13.32 10.62 -25.93
N PRO A 390 14.23 11.14 -25.08
CA PRO A 390 14.94 10.37 -24.06
C PRO A 390 14.01 9.53 -23.17
N ILE A 391 14.26 8.22 -23.08
CA ILE A 391 13.48 7.30 -22.25
C ILE A 391 14.41 6.51 -21.34
N ALA A 392 14.07 6.42 -20.05
CA ALA A 392 14.84 5.67 -19.07
C ALA A 392 13.95 4.66 -18.35
N GLN A 393 14.44 3.43 -18.18
CA GLN A 393 13.73 2.42 -17.39
C GLN A 393 13.98 2.61 -15.89
N ASP A 394 12.93 2.55 -15.08
CA ASP A 394 12.98 2.58 -13.62
C ASP A 394 12.49 1.25 -13.03
N ASN A 395 13.18 0.16 -13.38
CA ASN A 395 12.78 -1.21 -13.05
C ASN A 395 12.73 -1.53 -11.54
N ASP A 396 13.41 -0.71 -10.73
CA ASP A 396 13.47 -0.80 -9.27
C ASP A 396 12.59 0.25 -8.56
N TYR A 397 11.81 1.05 -9.31
CA TYR A 397 10.93 2.11 -8.78
C TYR A 397 11.68 3.19 -7.96
N LYS A 398 12.99 3.34 -8.14
CA LYS A 398 13.78 4.25 -7.29
C LYS A 398 13.44 5.71 -7.60
N THR A 399 13.32 6.05 -8.88
CA THR A 399 12.93 7.40 -9.29
C THR A 399 11.44 7.65 -9.06
N TRP A 400 10.58 6.68 -9.35
CA TRP A 400 9.15 6.70 -9.01
C TRP A 400 8.90 7.04 -7.53
N ASN A 401 9.57 6.31 -6.63
CA ASN A 401 9.46 6.51 -5.18
C ASN A 401 10.07 7.85 -4.74
N ALA A 402 11.20 8.26 -5.33
CA ALA A 402 11.80 9.55 -5.03
C ALA A 402 10.88 10.73 -5.35
N PHE A 403 10.11 10.64 -6.45
CA PHE A 403 9.08 11.60 -6.85
C PHE A 403 7.75 11.47 -6.09
N ALA A 404 7.64 10.47 -5.21
CA ALA A 404 6.40 10.10 -4.51
C ALA A 404 5.21 9.91 -5.48
N ASN A 405 5.48 9.36 -6.67
CA ASN A 405 4.45 9.13 -7.68
C ASN A 405 3.56 7.94 -7.29
N ARG A 406 2.31 7.94 -7.78
CA ARG A 406 1.31 6.90 -7.52
C ARG A 406 0.47 6.51 -8.73
N TYR A 407 0.67 7.16 -9.87
CA TYR A 407 -0.23 7.04 -11.02
C TYR A 407 0.52 6.88 -12.34
N TRP A 408 -0.12 6.15 -13.26
CA TRP A 408 0.24 6.08 -14.67
C TRP A 408 -0.93 6.65 -15.51
N PRO A 409 -0.68 7.58 -16.46
CA PRO A 409 0.53 8.40 -16.59
C PRO A 409 0.62 9.47 -15.49
N ALA A 410 1.82 10.01 -15.27
CA ALA A 410 2.02 11.17 -14.40
C ALA A 410 3.09 12.11 -14.96
N LYS A 411 2.86 13.42 -14.83
CA LYS A 411 3.70 14.47 -15.39
C LYS A 411 4.24 15.37 -14.31
N TYR A 412 5.53 15.69 -14.39
CA TYR A 412 6.19 16.64 -13.51
C TYR A 412 6.99 17.62 -14.36
N LEU A 413 6.65 18.90 -14.28
CA LEU A 413 7.34 19.96 -15.00
C LEU A 413 8.26 20.71 -14.05
N ILE A 414 9.54 20.78 -14.42
CA ILE A 414 10.65 21.31 -13.63
C ILE A 414 11.21 22.54 -14.35
N ASP A 415 11.43 23.63 -13.61
CA ASP A 415 12.08 24.83 -14.14
C ASP A 415 13.60 24.72 -14.23
N ALA A 416 14.24 25.73 -14.82
CA ALA A 416 15.70 25.83 -14.96
C ALA A 416 16.47 25.80 -13.61
N ASP A 417 15.80 26.15 -12.51
CA ASP A 417 16.32 26.08 -11.14
C ASP A 417 16.11 24.69 -10.50
N GLY A 418 15.64 23.69 -11.26
CA GLY A 418 15.41 22.34 -10.78
C GLY A 418 14.28 22.25 -9.75
N ILE A 419 13.30 23.16 -9.82
CA ILE A 419 12.12 23.20 -8.95
C ILE A 419 10.92 22.72 -9.76
N ILE A 420 10.13 21.81 -9.19
CA ILE A 420 8.86 21.37 -9.75
C ILE A 420 7.85 22.53 -9.66
N ARG A 421 7.24 22.89 -10.79
CA ARG A 421 6.32 24.02 -10.94
C ARG A 421 4.91 23.63 -11.36
N TYR A 422 4.77 22.43 -11.94
CA TYR A 422 3.48 21.88 -12.35
C TYR A 422 3.52 20.35 -12.27
N THR A 423 2.39 19.76 -11.90
CA THR A 423 2.20 18.31 -11.85
C THR A 423 0.82 17.96 -12.38
N HIS A 424 0.72 16.87 -13.12
CA HIS A 424 -0.56 16.31 -13.58
C HIS A 424 -0.57 14.80 -13.41
N PHE A 425 -1.65 14.25 -12.85
CA PHE A 425 -1.81 12.82 -12.62
C PHE A 425 -2.99 12.31 -13.45
N GLY A 426 -2.79 11.19 -14.13
CA GLY A 426 -3.77 10.61 -15.04
C GLY A 426 -3.69 11.18 -16.46
N GLU A 427 -4.64 10.73 -17.27
CA GLU A 427 -4.82 11.14 -18.66
C GLU A 427 -5.52 12.51 -18.74
N GLY A 428 -5.10 13.38 -19.66
CA GLY A 428 -5.73 14.67 -19.94
C GLY A 428 -4.84 15.89 -19.71
N ALA A 429 -5.48 17.05 -19.52
CA ALA A 429 -4.85 18.36 -19.29
C ALA A 429 -3.74 18.72 -20.30
N TYR A 430 -3.90 18.32 -21.56
CA TYR A 430 -2.84 18.44 -22.56
C TYR A 430 -2.52 19.91 -22.89
N GLU A 431 -3.56 20.72 -23.15
CA GLU A 431 -3.40 22.16 -23.42
C GLU A 431 -2.79 22.89 -22.21
N GLU A 432 -3.22 22.54 -21.00
CA GLU A 432 -2.71 23.12 -19.76
C GLU A 432 -1.22 22.78 -19.56
N THR A 433 -0.83 21.53 -19.84
CA THR A 433 0.57 21.10 -19.79
C THR A 433 1.41 21.87 -20.81
N ALA A 434 0.92 22.05 -22.04
CA ALA A 434 1.61 22.82 -23.06
C ALA A 434 1.79 24.29 -22.66
N LEU A 435 0.75 24.93 -22.10
CA LEU A 435 0.83 26.30 -21.58
C LEU A 435 1.80 26.42 -20.40
N ALA A 436 1.87 25.40 -19.54
CA ALA A 436 2.83 25.37 -18.45
C ALA A 436 4.29 25.30 -18.96
N ILE A 437 4.56 24.49 -19.99
CA ILE A 437 5.88 24.42 -20.64
C ILE A 437 6.26 25.77 -21.24
N GLU A 438 5.35 26.39 -22.00
CA GLU A 438 5.56 27.72 -22.59
C GLU A 438 5.84 28.78 -21.54
N SER A 439 5.11 28.76 -20.42
CA SER A 439 5.29 29.68 -19.29
C SER A 439 6.72 29.60 -18.72
N LEU A 440 7.24 28.39 -18.47
CA LEU A 440 8.59 28.23 -17.93
C LEU A 440 9.68 28.57 -18.94
N LEU A 441 9.44 28.32 -20.23
CA LEU A 441 10.35 28.76 -21.30
C LEU A 441 10.41 30.29 -21.40
N GLN A 442 9.27 30.96 -21.25
CA GLN A 442 9.23 32.43 -21.21
C GLN A 442 9.94 33.01 -19.98
N GLU A 443 9.86 32.35 -18.81
CA GLU A 443 10.58 32.77 -17.59
C GLU A 443 12.11 32.82 -17.79
N ILE A 444 12.65 31.98 -18.70
CA ILE A 444 14.08 31.97 -19.06
C ILE A 444 14.40 32.75 -20.35
N GLY A 445 13.46 33.57 -20.83
CA GLY A 445 13.65 34.47 -21.97
C GLY A 445 13.47 33.82 -23.34
N VAL A 446 12.87 32.64 -23.42
CA VAL A 446 12.60 31.93 -24.69
C VAL A 446 11.15 32.10 -25.08
N VAL A 447 10.92 32.74 -26.22
CA VAL A 447 9.60 32.85 -26.85
C VAL A 447 9.52 31.80 -27.95
N VAL A 448 8.58 30.86 -27.82
CA VAL A 448 8.32 29.86 -28.86
C VAL A 448 7.33 30.49 -29.86
N GLU A 449 7.82 30.90 -31.03
CA GLU A 449 6.97 31.41 -32.13
C GLU A 449 6.21 30.24 -32.78
N GLY A 450 4.90 30.41 -33.04
CA GLY A 450 4.11 29.40 -33.76
C GLY A 450 2.71 29.09 -33.24
N ARG A 451 2.01 30.04 -32.61
CA ARG A 451 0.57 29.88 -32.34
C ARG A 451 -0.23 30.16 -33.62
N GLU A 452 -0.19 29.24 -34.59
CA GLU A 452 -1.37 29.07 -35.44
C GLU A 452 -2.45 28.47 -34.55
N ASP A 453 -3.37 29.33 -34.12
CA ASP A 453 -4.54 29.01 -33.32
C ASP A 453 -5.54 28.19 -34.18
N LYS A 454 -5.11 27.03 -34.68
CA LYS A 454 -6.03 25.95 -35.02
C LYS A 454 -6.45 25.34 -33.70
N ARG A 455 -7.37 26.03 -33.00
CA ARG A 455 -8.32 25.32 -32.14
C ARG A 455 -8.82 24.17 -33.00
N SER A 456 -8.42 22.96 -32.66
CA SER A 456 -8.99 21.76 -33.28
C SER A 456 -10.50 21.90 -33.17
N GLU A 457 -11.18 22.10 -34.30
CA GLU A 457 -12.65 22.10 -34.39
C GLU A 457 -13.25 20.74 -34.02
N LYS A 458 -12.43 19.71 -33.78
CA LYS A 458 -12.86 18.62 -32.92
C LYS A 458 -12.81 19.11 -31.49
N GLY A 459 -13.94 19.67 -31.04
CA GLY A 459 -14.23 19.76 -29.62
C GLY A 459 -13.87 18.42 -29.00
N ILE A 460 -12.86 18.43 -28.13
CA ILE A 460 -12.52 17.28 -27.34
C ILE A 460 -13.71 17.11 -26.42
N GLU A 461 -14.54 16.11 -26.70
CA GLU A 461 -15.40 15.54 -25.67
C GLU A 461 -14.45 15.06 -24.59
N VAL A 462 -14.23 15.92 -23.58
CA VAL A 462 -13.73 15.48 -22.30
C VAL A 462 -14.84 14.60 -21.76
N GLY A 463 -14.73 13.32 -22.11
CA GLY A 463 -15.61 12.27 -21.64
C GLY A 463 -15.75 12.37 -20.13
N ARG A 464 -16.96 12.17 -19.61
CA ARG A 464 -17.23 12.20 -18.16
C ARG A 464 -16.38 11.14 -17.45
N TYR A 465 -15.18 11.50 -17.01
CA TYR A 465 -14.35 10.64 -16.17
C TYR A 465 -15.10 10.41 -14.87
N GLY A 466 -15.51 9.17 -14.61
CA GLY A 466 -16.14 8.78 -13.33
C GLY A 466 -17.11 7.61 -13.42
N ASP A 467 -17.77 7.39 -14.56
CA ASP A 467 -18.88 6.41 -14.63
C ASP A 467 -18.50 5.08 -15.30
N GLN A 468 -17.31 4.96 -15.91
CA GLN A 468 -16.88 3.72 -16.58
C GLN A 468 -16.37 2.65 -15.60
N SER A 469 -16.29 1.40 -16.04
CA SER A 469 -15.66 0.32 -15.27
C SER A 469 -14.24 0.69 -14.83
N PRO A 470 -13.88 0.46 -13.56
CA PRO A 470 -12.51 0.66 -13.09
C PRO A 470 -11.58 -0.39 -13.68
N GLU A 471 -10.31 -0.04 -13.82
CA GLU A 471 -9.26 -0.99 -14.20
C GLU A 471 -9.30 -2.23 -13.29
N THR A 472 -9.43 -3.40 -13.93
CA THR A 472 -9.76 -4.64 -13.24
C THR A 472 -8.63 -5.65 -13.43
N TYR A 473 -7.82 -5.82 -12.38
CA TYR A 473 -6.71 -6.76 -12.35
C TYR A 473 -7.19 -8.20 -12.14
N LEU A 474 -6.61 -9.14 -12.87
CA LEU A 474 -6.88 -10.57 -12.74
C LEU A 474 -6.08 -11.21 -11.58
N GLY A 475 -5.00 -10.54 -11.14
CA GLY A 475 -4.17 -10.93 -10.00
C GLY A 475 -4.80 -10.69 -8.62
N ALA A 476 -4.00 -10.85 -7.57
CA ALA A 476 -4.46 -10.75 -6.18
C ALA A 476 -4.97 -9.35 -5.80
N ARG A 477 -4.49 -8.29 -6.46
CA ARG A 477 -4.84 -6.89 -6.19
C ARG A 477 -6.34 -6.62 -6.29
N SER A 478 -6.99 -7.19 -7.31
CA SER A 478 -8.43 -7.04 -7.54
C SER A 478 -9.16 -8.39 -7.50
N PHE A 479 -8.72 -9.31 -6.63
CA PHE A 479 -9.36 -10.62 -6.49
C PHE A 479 -10.86 -10.53 -6.13
N ALA A 480 -11.28 -9.45 -5.47
CA ALA A 480 -12.70 -9.19 -5.18
C ALA A 480 -13.56 -8.94 -6.43
N ALA A 481 -12.94 -8.55 -7.56
CA ALA A 481 -13.62 -8.40 -8.84
C ALA A 481 -13.86 -9.75 -9.55
N LEU A 482 -13.25 -10.85 -9.09
CA LEU A 482 -13.51 -12.20 -9.58
C LEU A 482 -14.85 -12.70 -9.03
N GLY A 483 -15.91 -12.61 -9.83
CA GLY A 483 -17.28 -12.87 -9.40
C GLY A 483 -17.58 -14.33 -9.03
N ASN A 484 -16.83 -15.30 -9.55
CA ASN A 484 -16.90 -16.71 -9.16
C ASN A 484 -15.70 -17.18 -8.31
N GLY A 485 -14.92 -16.24 -7.79
CA GLY A 485 -13.83 -16.49 -6.85
C GLY A 485 -14.36 -16.86 -5.47
N LYS A 486 -13.76 -17.86 -4.83
CA LYS A 486 -14.11 -18.24 -3.45
C LYS A 486 -12.87 -18.17 -2.56
N GLY A 487 -13.00 -17.48 -1.43
CA GLY A 487 -11.94 -17.42 -0.42
C GLY A 487 -10.86 -16.40 -0.75
N LEU A 488 -9.61 -16.73 -0.40
CA LEU A 488 -8.45 -15.89 -0.64
C LEU A 488 -7.75 -16.31 -1.94
N PRO A 489 -7.02 -15.39 -2.61
CA PRO A 489 -6.20 -15.74 -3.77
C PRO A 489 -5.23 -16.87 -3.39
N THR A 490 -5.18 -17.91 -4.22
CA THR A 490 -4.31 -19.08 -4.06
C THR A 490 -3.52 -19.31 -5.33
N GLY A 491 -2.27 -19.76 -5.20
CA GLY A 491 -1.45 -20.18 -6.33
C GLY A 491 -1.72 -21.61 -6.79
N GLU A 492 -2.70 -22.29 -6.21
CA GLU A 492 -3.16 -23.61 -6.66
C GLU A 492 -4.04 -23.48 -7.92
N VAL A 493 -4.12 -24.57 -8.69
CA VAL A 493 -5.01 -24.64 -9.86
C VAL A 493 -6.45 -24.76 -9.36
N VAL A 494 -7.34 -23.89 -9.87
CA VAL A 494 -8.76 -23.86 -9.52
C VAL A 494 -9.60 -24.02 -10.78
N SER A 495 -10.52 -24.98 -10.75
CA SER A 495 -11.50 -25.20 -11.82
C SER A 495 -12.70 -24.28 -11.63
N TYR A 496 -12.86 -23.31 -12.53
CA TYR A 496 -13.97 -22.38 -12.53
C TYR A 496 -15.08 -22.82 -13.47
N LYS A 497 -16.33 -22.59 -13.06
CA LYS A 497 -17.53 -22.88 -13.84
C LYS A 497 -18.18 -21.60 -14.33
N SER A 498 -18.86 -21.70 -15.46
CA SER A 498 -19.65 -20.62 -16.04
C SER A 498 -20.68 -20.09 -15.03
N PRO A 499 -20.82 -18.76 -14.88
CA PRO A 499 -21.75 -18.17 -13.92
C PRO A 499 -23.21 -18.28 -14.38
N GLU A 500 -24.15 -18.40 -13.44
CA GLU A 500 -25.60 -18.31 -13.74
C GLU A 500 -26.04 -16.87 -14.04
N SER A 501 -25.37 -15.88 -13.44
CA SER A 501 -25.61 -14.45 -13.67
C SER A 501 -24.32 -13.66 -13.43
N MET A 502 -24.17 -12.54 -14.16
CA MET A 502 -22.98 -11.68 -14.06
C MET A 502 -23.33 -10.30 -13.49
N GLN A 503 -22.46 -9.82 -12.59
CA GLN A 503 -22.56 -8.50 -11.98
C GLN A 503 -21.72 -7.50 -12.76
N LEU A 504 -22.18 -6.25 -12.83
CA LEU A 504 -21.43 -5.16 -13.44
C LEU A 504 -20.09 -4.94 -12.70
N HIS A 505 -19.04 -4.64 -13.46
CA HIS A 505 -17.66 -4.46 -12.99
C HIS A 505 -16.97 -5.72 -12.45
N LYS A 506 -17.54 -6.90 -12.69
CA LYS A 506 -16.94 -8.18 -12.31
C LYS A 506 -16.57 -9.03 -13.51
N TYR A 507 -15.48 -9.77 -13.37
CA TYR A 507 -15.03 -10.76 -14.33
C TYR A 507 -15.20 -12.17 -13.76
N TYR A 508 -15.31 -13.15 -14.64
CA TYR A 508 -15.56 -14.55 -14.33
C TYR A 508 -14.64 -15.41 -15.17
N LEU A 509 -14.08 -16.45 -14.56
CA LEU A 509 -13.23 -17.41 -15.24
C LEU A 509 -14.02 -18.69 -15.52
N VAL A 510 -13.70 -19.41 -16.60
CA VAL A 510 -14.20 -20.76 -16.89
C VAL A 510 -13.02 -21.62 -17.34
N GLY A 511 -12.94 -22.85 -16.85
CA GLY A 511 -11.80 -23.75 -17.07
C GLY A 511 -10.84 -23.78 -15.88
N ASP A 512 -9.66 -24.38 -16.06
CA ASP A 512 -8.67 -24.54 -15.01
C ASP A 512 -7.67 -23.38 -15.06
N TRP A 513 -7.70 -22.54 -14.02
CA TRP A 513 -6.85 -21.34 -13.94
C TRP A 513 -5.96 -21.39 -12.70
N GLN A 514 -4.77 -20.83 -12.84
CA GLN A 514 -3.80 -20.72 -11.76
C GLN A 514 -3.35 -19.27 -11.59
N MET A 515 -3.44 -18.75 -10.36
CA MET A 515 -2.85 -17.45 -10.05
C MET A 515 -1.33 -17.60 -9.94
N LYS A 516 -0.59 -16.75 -10.65
CA LYS A 516 0.88 -16.78 -10.66
C LYS A 516 1.45 -15.44 -10.24
N ASP A 517 2.40 -15.49 -9.32
CA ASP A 517 3.13 -14.34 -8.75
C ASP A 517 2.22 -13.22 -8.19
N ASN A 518 0.96 -13.55 -7.84
CA ASN A 518 -0.08 -12.61 -7.40
C ASN A 518 -0.47 -11.52 -8.42
N GLU A 519 0.02 -11.57 -9.66
CA GLU A 519 -0.19 -10.52 -10.66
C GLU A 519 -1.09 -10.95 -11.81
N ARG A 520 -1.13 -12.25 -12.14
CA ARG A 520 -1.83 -12.77 -13.33
C ARG A 520 -2.55 -14.08 -13.08
N GLN A 521 -3.52 -14.37 -13.94
CA GLN A 521 -4.17 -15.68 -14.05
C GLN A 521 -3.65 -16.39 -15.29
N VAL A 522 -3.24 -17.64 -15.13
CA VAL A 522 -2.71 -18.47 -16.21
C VAL A 522 -3.69 -19.59 -16.49
N LEU A 523 -4.08 -19.74 -17.76
CA LEU A 523 -4.92 -20.84 -18.22
C LEU A 523 -4.11 -22.13 -18.28
N VAL A 524 -4.54 -23.15 -17.55
CA VAL A 524 -3.88 -24.46 -17.46
C VAL A 524 -4.57 -25.50 -18.35
N SER A 525 -5.88 -25.40 -18.53
CA SER A 525 -6.65 -26.28 -19.42
C SER A 525 -6.50 -25.90 -20.89
N ASP A 526 -6.72 -26.86 -21.81
CA ASP A 526 -6.62 -26.64 -23.27
C ASP A 526 -7.60 -25.59 -23.79
N THR A 527 -8.74 -25.45 -23.11
CA THR A 527 -9.74 -24.42 -23.38
C THR A 527 -10.09 -23.70 -22.10
N GLY A 528 -10.47 -22.43 -22.22
CA GLY A 528 -10.92 -21.61 -21.10
C GLY A 528 -11.70 -20.40 -21.56
N GLU A 529 -12.37 -19.73 -20.64
CA GLU A 529 -13.04 -18.47 -20.93
C GLU A 529 -12.78 -17.43 -19.87
N ILE A 530 -12.72 -16.16 -20.30
CA ILE A 530 -12.84 -15.00 -19.42
C ILE A 530 -14.09 -14.24 -19.85
N ARG A 531 -15.00 -14.02 -18.91
CA ARG A 531 -16.22 -13.24 -19.14
C ARG A 531 -16.22 -12.01 -18.27
N MET A 532 -16.76 -10.90 -18.75
CA MET A 532 -16.90 -9.69 -17.95
C MET A 532 -18.15 -8.92 -18.35
N LYS A 533 -18.84 -8.37 -17.34
CA LYS A 533 -19.86 -7.34 -17.57
C LYS A 533 -19.26 -5.98 -17.21
N PHE A 534 -19.23 -5.04 -18.16
CA PHE A 534 -18.55 -3.75 -18.01
C PHE A 534 -19.41 -2.57 -18.48
N LEU A 535 -19.03 -1.37 -18.06
CA LEU A 535 -19.60 -0.10 -18.49
C LEU A 535 -18.51 0.71 -19.20
N GLY A 536 -18.67 0.98 -20.49
CA GLY A 536 -17.69 1.69 -21.31
C GLY A 536 -17.95 1.53 -22.81
N GLY A 537 -17.32 2.37 -23.64
CA GLY A 537 -17.37 2.25 -25.11
C GLY A 537 -16.15 1.53 -25.70
N GLU A 538 -15.09 1.36 -24.93
CA GLU A 538 -13.92 0.57 -25.31
C GLU A 538 -13.50 -0.37 -24.17
N ILE A 539 -13.04 -1.57 -24.53
CA ILE A 539 -12.42 -2.50 -23.59
C ILE A 539 -11.16 -3.13 -24.20
N SER A 540 -10.10 -3.16 -23.42
CA SER A 540 -8.84 -3.83 -23.73
C SER A 540 -8.42 -4.74 -22.58
N LEU A 541 -7.63 -5.77 -22.87
CA LEU A 541 -7.07 -6.67 -21.88
C LEU A 541 -5.58 -6.83 -22.13
N VAL A 542 -4.80 -6.71 -21.05
CA VAL A 542 -3.38 -7.05 -21.08
C VAL A 542 -3.27 -8.57 -21.02
N LEU A 543 -2.81 -9.17 -22.11
CA LEU A 543 -2.63 -10.60 -22.31
C LEU A 543 -1.16 -10.91 -22.57
N GLY A 544 -0.73 -12.10 -22.19
CA GLY A 544 0.55 -12.67 -22.57
C GLY A 544 0.46 -14.17 -22.80
N SER A 545 1.58 -14.75 -23.21
CA SER A 545 1.70 -16.19 -23.39
C SER A 545 2.92 -16.70 -22.64
N ALA A 546 2.70 -17.69 -21.78
CA ALA A 546 3.79 -18.40 -21.09
C ALA A 546 4.66 -19.22 -22.06
N LEU A 547 4.17 -19.45 -23.29
CA LEU A 547 4.82 -20.22 -24.34
C LEU A 547 5.60 -19.32 -25.31
N GLN A 548 6.54 -18.50 -24.82
CA GLN A 548 7.41 -17.65 -25.66
C GLN A 548 8.33 -18.42 -26.64
N ALA A 549 8.22 -19.75 -26.72
CA ALA A 549 9.05 -20.63 -27.53
C ALA A 549 8.29 -21.76 -28.28
N SER A 550 6.95 -21.77 -28.26
CA SER A 550 6.11 -22.73 -29.01
C SER A 550 5.65 -22.13 -30.34
N GLN A 551 5.48 -22.95 -31.39
CA GLN A 551 4.85 -22.52 -32.66
C GLN A 551 3.32 -22.41 -32.58
N ASP A 552 2.71 -23.03 -31.56
CA ASP A 552 1.26 -22.96 -31.32
C ASP A 552 0.97 -21.90 -30.24
N PHE A 553 0.63 -20.70 -30.69
CA PHE A 553 0.15 -19.62 -29.83
C PHE A 553 -1.35 -19.75 -29.59
N PRO A 554 -1.84 -19.40 -28.38
CA PRO A 554 -3.25 -19.50 -28.08
C PRO A 554 -4.09 -18.49 -28.87
N VAL A 555 -5.22 -18.96 -29.38
CA VAL A 555 -6.19 -18.18 -30.16
C VAL A 555 -7.30 -17.69 -29.23
N VAL A 556 -7.69 -16.43 -29.40
CA VAL A 556 -8.74 -15.77 -28.61
C VAL A 556 -9.88 -15.39 -29.52
N ASN A 557 -11.05 -15.95 -29.26
CA ASN A 557 -12.30 -15.58 -29.91
C ASN A 557 -13.08 -14.64 -29.00
N VAL A 558 -13.42 -13.44 -29.50
CA VAL A 558 -14.10 -12.39 -28.75
C VAL A 558 -15.56 -12.32 -29.17
N GLU A 559 -16.46 -12.51 -28.20
CA GLU A 559 -17.89 -12.29 -28.33
C GLU A 559 -18.32 -11.11 -27.45
N VAL A 560 -19.15 -10.21 -27.98
CA VAL A 560 -19.71 -9.06 -27.25
C VAL A 560 -21.22 -9.11 -27.39
N ASP A 561 -21.93 -9.05 -26.26
CA ASP A 561 -23.38 -9.17 -26.15
C ASP A 561 -23.96 -10.41 -26.88
N GLY A 562 -23.16 -11.50 -26.92
CA GLY A 562 -23.51 -12.75 -27.58
C GLY A 562 -23.24 -12.79 -29.09
N GLU A 563 -22.73 -11.71 -29.68
CA GLU A 563 -22.34 -11.63 -31.09
C GLU A 563 -20.83 -11.75 -31.26
N TYR A 564 -20.40 -12.43 -32.33
CA TYR A 564 -18.99 -12.52 -32.68
C TYR A 564 -18.44 -11.14 -33.04
N SER A 565 -17.35 -10.74 -32.38
CA SER A 565 -16.65 -9.48 -32.64
C SER A 565 -15.41 -9.71 -33.49
N LYS A 566 -14.46 -10.52 -33.02
CA LYS A 566 -13.20 -10.80 -33.71
C LYS A 566 -12.43 -11.98 -33.14
N GLU A 567 -11.36 -12.36 -33.82
CA GLU A 567 -10.39 -13.37 -33.39
C GLU A 567 -8.96 -12.85 -33.55
N PHE A 568 -8.08 -13.19 -32.61
CA PHE A 568 -6.66 -12.87 -32.68
C PHE A 568 -5.82 -13.87 -31.88
N THR A 569 -4.51 -13.85 -32.12
CA THR A 569 -3.54 -14.74 -31.47
C THR A 569 -2.71 -13.97 -30.43
N VAL A 570 -2.41 -14.60 -29.28
CA VAL A 570 -1.57 -13.99 -28.24
C VAL A 570 -0.11 -14.41 -28.42
N GLU A 571 0.63 -13.63 -29.20
CA GLU A 571 2.04 -13.90 -29.49
C GLU A 571 2.98 -13.29 -28.43
N PHE A 572 2.64 -12.11 -27.93
CA PHE A 572 3.46 -11.33 -27.00
C PHE A 572 2.65 -10.83 -25.80
N SER A 573 3.36 -10.53 -24.70
CA SER A 573 2.76 -9.88 -23.53
C SER A 573 2.53 -8.40 -23.82
N ASP A 574 1.27 -8.02 -24.05
CA ASP A 574 0.88 -6.70 -24.51
C ASP A 574 -0.59 -6.37 -24.18
N ILE A 575 -0.98 -5.14 -24.45
CA ILE A 575 -2.39 -4.73 -24.44
C ILE A 575 -3.06 -5.10 -25.77
N TYR A 576 -4.18 -5.82 -25.66
CA TYR A 576 -5.01 -6.17 -26.80
C TYR A 576 -6.34 -5.44 -26.67
N GLN A 577 -6.63 -4.54 -27.60
CA GLN A 577 -7.98 -3.97 -27.70
C GLN A 577 -8.93 -5.12 -28.02
N LEU A 578 -9.99 -5.31 -27.26
CA LEU A 578 -10.94 -6.41 -27.46
C LEU A 578 -12.17 -5.93 -28.24
N TRP A 579 -12.68 -4.74 -27.90
CA TRP A 579 -13.86 -4.17 -28.55
C TRP A 579 -13.90 -2.64 -28.45
N LYS A 580 -14.60 -2.01 -29.39
CA LYS A 580 -14.88 -0.57 -29.47
C LYS A 580 -16.26 -0.35 -30.09
N GLY A 581 -17.13 0.41 -29.42
CA GLY A 581 -18.50 0.71 -29.85
C GLY A 581 -19.13 1.88 -29.11
N GLU A 582 -20.45 1.84 -28.93
CA GLU A 582 -21.18 2.87 -28.19
C GLU A 582 -20.95 2.73 -26.68
N TYR A 583 -20.97 3.84 -25.94
CA TYR A 583 -20.83 3.82 -24.49
C TYR A 583 -22.08 3.23 -23.82
N GLY A 584 -21.92 2.09 -23.14
CA GLY A 584 -23.04 1.43 -22.47
C GLY A 584 -22.62 0.29 -21.55
N GLU A 585 -23.60 -0.42 -20.99
CA GLU A 585 -23.38 -1.70 -20.34
C GLU A 585 -23.26 -2.80 -21.40
N HIS A 586 -22.15 -3.54 -21.37
CA HIS A 586 -21.88 -4.63 -22.30
C HIS A 586 -21.39 -5.88 -21.57
N GLU A 587 -21.63 -7.03 -22.19
CA GLU A 587 -21.08 -8.32 -21.80
C GLU A 587 -20.02 -8.75 -22.82
N ILE A 588 -18.83 -9.11 -22.36
CA ILE A 588 -17.78 -9.68 -23.22
C ILE A 588 -17.42 -11.09 -22.76
N THR A 589 -17.26 -11.99 -23.72
CA THR A 589 -16.76 -13.34 -23.53
C THR A 589 -15.54 -13.56 -24.41
N LEU A 590 -14.42 -13.90 -23.78
CA LEU A 590 -13.19 -14.29 -24.43
C LEU A 590 -13.06 -15.81 -24.33
N LYS A 591 -13.09 -16.52 -25.45
CA LYS A 591 -12.87 -17.96 -25.51
C LYS A 591 -11.45 -18.22 -25.97
N PHE A 592 -10.70 -18.96 -25.15
CA PHE A 592 -9.30 -19.28 -25.39
C PHE A 592 -9.20 -20.72 -25.88
N ASP A 593 -8.50 -20.90 -27.00
CA ASP A 593 -8.09 -22.18 -27.53
C ASP A 593 -6.55 -22.26 -27.47
N GLY A 594 -6.03 -23.08 -26.56
CA GLY A 594 -4.60 -23.21 -26.26
C GLY A 594 -4.25 -22.94 -24.80
N VAL A 595 -3.26 -23.68 -24.29
CA VAL A 595 -2.76 -23.57 -22.91
C VAL A 595 -1.79 -22.39 -22.74
N GLY A 596 -1.68 -21.90 -21.50
CA GLY A 596 -0.61 -20.96 -21.13
C GLY A 596 -0.89 -19.49 -21.45
N VAL A 597 -2.14 -19.14 -21.77
CA VAL A 597 -2.59 -17.74 -21.81
C VAL A 597 -2.44 -17.12 -20.42
N GLU A 598 -1.84 -15.94 -20.36
CA GLU A 598 -1.66 -15.15 -19.14
C GLU A 598 -2.52 -13.89 -19.23
N GLY A 599 -3.50 -13.75 -18.34
CA GLY A 599 -4.34 -12.54 -18.24
C GLY A 599 -3.93 -11.67 -17.06
N TYR A 600 -3.75 -10.36 -17.31
CA TYR A 600 -3.22 -9.40 -16.32
C TYR A 600 -4.26 -8.39 -15.85
N ALA A 601 -4.77 -7.53 -16.73
CA ALA A 601 -5.71 -6.46 -16.35
C ALA A 601 -6.61 -6.02 -17.52
N PHE A 602 -7.90 -5.82 -17.22
CA PHE A 602 -8.83 -5.13 -18.10
C PHE A 602 -8.73 -3.63 -17.94
N THR A 603 -8.74 -2.92 -19.07
CA THR A 603 -8.75 -1.46 -19.14
C THR A 603 -9.89 -0.98 -20.04
N PHE A 604 -10.39 0.23 -19.78
CA PHE A 604 -11.63 0.73 -20.37
C PHE A 604 -11.47 2.12 -20.99
N GLY A 605 -12.31 2.43 -21.96
CA GLY A 605 -12.46 3.77 -22.53
C GLY A 605 -13.91 4.14 -22.80
N GLN A 606 -14.09 5.39 -23.20
CA GLN A 606 -15.40 5.94 -23.56
C GLN A 606 -15.75 5.72 -25.01
#